data_AF-A0A101FRR5-F1
#
_entry.id   AF-A0A101FRR5-F1
#
_cell.length_a   1.000
_cell.length_b   1.000
_cell.length_c   1.000
_cell.angle_alpha   90.00
_cell.angle_beta   90.00
_cell.angle_gamma   90.00
#
_symmetry.space_group_name_H-M   'P 1'
#
loop_
_entity.id
_entity.type
_entity.pdbx_description
1 polymer ?
#
loop_
_entity_poly.entity_id
_entity_poly.type
_entity_poly.pdbx_seq_one_letter_code
_entity_poly.pdbx_strand_id
1 'polypeptide(L)'
;MLGRKRLAPKNGVVKVPDENTSLKDLRELVAAFVAEREWERFHTPKNLAMSIAIEAAELMELFQWRGGEEPLGDAERREVQYELADVVIYCLAMANAVGIDLADAVREKIGLNARKYPADRYRGRYRIGG
;
A
#
# COMPACT_ATOMS: atom_id res chain seq x y z
N MET A 1 -24.66 37.14 -7.88
CA MET A 1 -23.82 36.53 -6.82
C MET A 1 -24.21 35.05 -6.67
N LEU A 2 -23.87 34.25 -7.67
CA LEU A 2 -24.19 32.82 -7.74
C LEU A 2 -22.93 32.12 -8.23
N GLY A 3 -22.27 31.38 -7.36
CA GLY A 3 -21.01 30.74 -7.74
C GLY A 3 -20.46 29.85 -6.64
N ARG A 4 -20.97 28.63 -6.59
CA ARG A 4 -20.19 27.38 -6.59
C ARG A 4 -21.11 26.22 -6.17
N LYS A 5 -21.65 25.53 -7.17
CA LYS A 5 -21.90 24.09 -7.04
C LYS A 5 -21.06 23.41 -8.12
N ARG A 6 -19.80 23.11 -7.82
CA ARG A 6 -19.17 21.94 -8.41
C ARG A 6 -19.66 20.75 -7.60
N LEU A 7 -20.70 20.11 -8.10
CA LEU A 7 -21.01 18.75 -7.69
C LEU A 7 -19.90 17.87 -8.28
N ALA A 8 -18.98 17.41 -7.42
CA ALA A 8 -18.05 16.36 -7.77
C ALA A 8 -18.82 15.02 -7.90
N PRO A 9 -18.41 14.14 -8.83
CA PRO A 9 -19.19 12.95 -9.17
C PRO A 9 -19.24 11.95 -8.01
N LYS A 10 -20.42 11.36 -7.82
CA LYS A 10 -20.73 10.40 -6.75
C LYS A 10 -20.10 9.01 -6.91
N ASN A 11 -19.30 8.72 -7.96
CA ASN A 11 -18.69 7.38 -8.19
C ASN A 11 -17.53 7.39 -9.25
N GLY A 12 -16.77 8.47 -9.42
CA GLY A 12 -15.70 8.54 -10.42
C GLY A 12 -14.33 8.69 -9.78
N VAL A 13 -13.54 7.61 -9.70
CA VAL A 13 -12.13 7.70 -9.29
C VAL A 13 -11.40 8.55 -10.33
N VAL A 14 -10.95 9.74 -9.93
CA VAL A 14 -10.07 10.56 -10.77
C VAL A 14 -8.74 9.82 -10.88
N LYS A 15 -8.38 9.39 -12.09
CA LYS A 15 -7.07 8.79 -12.33
C LYS A 15 -6.00 9.87 -12.22
N VAL A 16 -5.25 9.84 -11.12
CA VAL A 16 -4.01 10.61 -10.95
C VAL A 16 -2.87 9.60 -10.94
N PRO A 17 -1.87 9.72 -11.83
CA PRO A 17 -0.75 8.78 -11.87
C PRO A 17 0.16 8.92 -10.65
N ASP A 18 0.93 7.87 -10.35
CA ASP A 18 1.86 7.82 -9.21
C ASP A 18 2.87 8.98 -9.22
N GLU A 19 3.34 9.40 -10.40
CA GLU A 19 4.26 10.53 -10.59
C GLU A 19 3.73 11.86 -10.02
N ASN A 20 2.41 11.99 -9.87
CA ASN A 20 1.73 13.17 -9.37
C ASN A 20 0.96 12.89 -8.07
N THR A 21 1.19 11.74 -7.43
CA THR A 21 0.47 11.32 -6.22
C THR A 21 1.45 11.13 -5.09
N SER A 22 1.38 11.97 -4.06
CA SER A 22 2.19 11.83 -2.86
C SER A 22 1.61 10.77 -1.91
N LEU A 23 2.44 10.25 -1.01
CA LEU A 23 1.97 9.35 0.04
C LEU A 23 0.94 10.02 0.96
N LYS A 24 1.05 11.34 1.14
CA LYS A 24 0.07 12.13 1.89
C LYS A 24 -1.30 12.11 1.21
N ASP A 25 -1.36 12.25 -0.12
CA ASP A 25 -2.61 12.24 -0.87
C ASP A 25 -3.35 10.90 -0.68
N LEU A 26 -2.61 9.78 -0.74
CA LEU A 26 -3.18 8.45 -0.50
C LEU A 26 -3.64 8.25 0.95
N ARG A 27 -2.85 8.72 1.92
CA ARG A 27 -3.24 8.67 3.34
C ARG A 27 -4.52 9.45 3.62
N GLU A 28 -4.66 10.63 3.03
CA GLU A 28 -5.85 11.47 3.17
C GLU A 28 -7.06 10.85 2.48
N LEU A 29 -6.87 10.22 1.31
CA LEU A 29 -7.92 9.46 0.63
C LEU A 29 -8.45 8.31 1.50
N VAL A 30 -7.55 7.51 2.08
CA VAL A 30 -7.92 6.41 2.99
C VAL A 30 -8.59 6.94 4.26
N ALA A 31 -8.06 8.00 4.87
CA ALA A 31 -8.67 8.62 6.04
C ALA A 31 -10.10 9.11 5.77
N ALA A 32 -10.32 9.79 4.63
CA ALA A 32 -11.64 10.25 4.24
C ALA A 32 -12.62 9.09 4.01
N PHE A 33 -12.17 8.02 3.36
CA PHE A 33 -12.99 6.82 3.13
C PHE A 33 -13.45 6.16 4.45
N VAL A 34 -12.53 6.05 5.41
CA VAL A 34 -12.80 5.49 6.75
C VAL A 34 -13.77 6.39 7.53
N ALA A 35 -13.52 7.70 7.52
CA ALA A 35 -14.32 8.68 8.25
C ALA A 35 -15.76 8.81 7.74
N GLU A 36 -15.96 8.77 6.42
CA GLU A 36 -17.30 8.78 5.81
C GLU A 36 -18.18 7.60 6.30
N ARG A 37 -17.55 6.52 6.76
CA ARG A 37 -18.22 5.30 7.24
C ARG A 37 -18.20 5.17 8.76
N GLU A 38 -17.62 6.13 9.48
CA GLU A 38 -17.38 6.07 10.93
C GLU A 38 -16.67 4.76 11.35
N TRP A 39 -15.72 4.31 10.52
CA TRP A 39 -14.99 3.05 10.74
C TRP A 39 -13.76 3.20 11.62
N GLU A 40 -13.41 4.42 12.04
CA GLU A 40 -12.29 4.70 12.94
C GLU A 40 -12.37 3.87 14.23
N ARG A 41 -13.60 3.61 14.72
CA ARG A 41 -13.85 2.76 15.89
C ARG A 41 -13.36 1.31 15.75
N PHE A 42 -13.27 0.81 14.51
CA PHE A 42 -12.81 -0.54 14.20
C PHE A 42 -11.33 -0.59 13.81
N HIS A 43 -10.75 0.56 13.46
CA HIS A 43 -9.36 0.74 13.02
C HIS A 43 -8.39 0.81 14.22
N THR A 44 -8.50 -0.15 15.14
CA THR A 44 -7.51 -0.32 16.21
C THR A 44 -6.19 -0.86 15.63
N PRO A 45 -5.02 -0.57 16.24
CA PRO A 45 -3.74 -1.08 15.75
C PRO A 45 -3.71 -2.60 15.62
N LYS A 46 -4.35 -3.34 16.54
CA LYS A 46 -4.48 -4.80 16.45
C LYS A 46 -5.24 -5.21 15.18
N ASN A 47 -6.41 -4.62 14.94
CA ASN A 47 -7.25 -5.01 13.82
C ASN A 47 -6.57 -4.68 12.49
N LEU A 48 -5.94 -3.52 12.39
CA LEU A 48 -5.21 -3.11 11.19
C LEU A 48 -4.00 -4.01 10.91
N ALA A 49 -3.25 -4.42 11.95
CA ALA A 49 -2.16 -5.36 11.79
C ALA A 49 -2.65 -6.73 11.26
N MET A 50 -3.82 -7.18 11.74
CA MET A 50 -4.46 -8.40 11.22
C MET A 50 -4.91 -8.23 9.77
N SER A 51 -5.55 -7.12 9.42
CA SER A 51 -5.95 -6.84 8.03
C SER A 51 -4.76 -6.84 7.09
N ILE A 52 -3.64 -6.18 7.44
CA ILE A 52 -2.41 -6.22 6.64
C ILE A 52 -1.95 -7.66 6.39
N ALA A 53 -1.99 -8.52 7.41
CA ALA A 53 -1.58 -9.91 7.27
C ALA A 53 -2.54 -10.73 6.40
N ILE A 54 -3.85 -10.45 6.45
CA ILE A 54 -4.88 -11.09 5.63
C ILE A 54 -4.65 -10.72 4.16
N GLU A 55 -4.59 -9.43 3.82
CA GLU A 55 -4.42 -9.02 2.41
C GLU A 55 -3.06 -9.47 1.84
N ALA A 56 -2.02 -9.54 2.68
CA ALA A 56 -0.74 -10.10 2.26
C ALA A 56 -0.83 -11.61 1.97
N ALA A 57 -1.71 -12.33 2.66
CA ALA A 57 -2.00 -13.73 2.37
C ALA A 57 -2.83 -13.87 1.09
N GLU A 58 -3.82 -13.01 0.85
CA GLU A 58 -4.61 -12.99 -0.39
C GLU A 58 -3.71 -12.71 -1.61
N LEU A 59 -2.80 -11.73 -1.51
CA LEU A 59 -1.77 -11.50 -2.52
C LEU A 59 -0.88 -12.74 -2.75
N MET A 60 -0.48 -13.44 -1.68
CA MET A 60 0.33 -14.65 -1.77
C MET A 60 -0.43 -15.80 -2.45
N GLU A 61 -1.73 -15.94 -2.19
CA GLU A 61 -2.57 -17.01 -2.76
C GLU A 61 -2.61 -16.98 -4.29
N LEU A 62 -2.47 -15.81 -4.90
CA LEU A 62 -2.35 -15.65 -6.36
C LEU A 62 -1.13 -16.38 -6.96
N PHE A 63 -0.11 -16.65 -6.14
CA PHE A 63 1.15 -17.27 -6.58
C PHE A 63 1.36 -18.68 -6.04
N GLN A 64 0.52 -19.17 -5.12
CA GLN A 64 0.77 -20.39 -4.33
C GLN A 64 1.01 -21.67 -5.18
N TRP A 65 0.43 -21.73 -6.38
CA TRP A 65 0.55 -22.88 -7.30
C TRP A 65 1.38 -22.59 -8.57
N ARG A 66 1.97 -21.39 -8.70
CA ARG A 66 2.70 -21.01 -9.92
C ARG A 66 4.13 -21.53 -9.90
N GLY A 67 4.62 -21.97 -11.06
CA GLY A 67 6.04 -22.16 -11.31
C GLY A 67 6.74 -20.81 -11.45
N GLY A 68 7.93 -20.64 -10.85
CA GLY A 68 8.57 -19.33 -10.64
C GLY A 68 8.90 -18.46 -11.87
N GLU A 69 8.66 -18.93 -13.09
CA GLU A 69 8.98 -18.21 -14.34
C GLU A 69 7.76 -17.94 -15.24
N GLU A 70 6.54 -18.31 -14.83
CA GLU A 70 5.37 -18.11 -15.67
C GLU A 70 4.96 -16.62 -15.72
N PRO A 71 4.84 -16.01 -16.92
CA PRO A 71 4.38 -14.63 -17.04
C PRO A 71 2.92 -14.54 -16.58
N LEU A 72 2.55 -13.44 -15.94
CA LEU A 72 1.14 -13.16 -15.61
C LEU A 72 0.37 -12.83 -16.88
N GLY A 73 -0.87 -13.29 -17.00
CA GLY A 73 -1.87 -12.79 -17.94
C GLY A 73 -2.49 -11.47 -17.47
N ASP A 74 -3.33 -10.86 -18.31
CA ASP A 74 -3.98 -9.57 -17.97
C ASP A 74 -4.94 -9.69 -16.78
N ALA A 75 -5.67 -10.80 -16.68
CA ALA A 75 -6.56 -11.06 -15.55
C ALA A 75 -5.76 -11.22 -14.25
N GLU A 76 -4.71 -12.05 -14.26
CA GLU A 76 -3.86 -12.26 -13.08
C GLU A 76 -3.17 -10.96 -12.63
N ARG A 77 -2.66 -10.15 -13.57
CA ARG A 77 -2.11 -8.82 -13.27
C ARG A 77 -3.11 -7.92 -12.55
N ARG A 78 -4.39 -8.02 -12.91
CA ARG A 78 -5.46 -7.23 -12.32
C ARG A 78 -5.79 -7.68 -10.89
N GLU A 79 -5.83 -8.98 -10.64
CA GLU A 79 -5.97 -9.50 -9.27
C GLU A 79 -4.78 -9.06 -8.41
N VAL A 80 -3.54 -9.21 -8.91
CA VAL A 80 -2.33 -8.72 -8.22
C VAL A 80 -2.41 -7.23 -7.92
N GLN A 81 -2.94 -6.43 -8.86
CA GLN A 81 -3.13 -4.99 -8.64
C GLN A 81 -4.08 -4.71 -7.46
N TYR A 82 -5.17 -5.47 -7.32
CA TYR A 82 -6.13 -5.27 -6.25
C TYR A 82 -5.57 -5.70 -4.89
N GLU A 83 -5.04 -6.92 -4.79
CA GLU A 83 -4.51 -7.43 -3.52
C GLU A 83 -3.31 -6.61 -3.02
N LEU A 84 -2.45 -6.16 -3.95
CA LEU A 84 -1.35 -5.27 -3.59
C LEU A 84 -1.86 -3.89 -3.13
N ALA A 85 -2.92 -3.37 -3.74
CA ALA A 85 -3.52 -2.12 -3.32
C ALA A 85 -4.14 -2.25 -1.92
N ASP A 86 -4.79 -3.36 -1.60
CA ASP A 86 -5.40 -3.59 -0.29
C ASP A 86 -4.35 -3.67 0.83
N VAL A 87 -3.23 -4.36 0.60
CA VAL A 87 -2.07 -4.33 1.51
C VAL A 87 -1.60 -2.89 1.78
N VAL A 88 -1.48 -2.07 0.73
CA VAL A 88 -1.06 -0.67 0.85
C VAL A 88 -2.11 0.16 1.59
N ILE A 89 -3.40 -0.02 1.31
CA ILE A 89 -4.50 0.69 1.96
C ILE A 89 -4.47 0.46 3.46
N TYR A 90 -4.32 -0.79 3.92
CA TYR A 90 -4.25 -1.05 5.36
C TYR A 90 -2.93 -0.57 6.00
N CYS A 91 -1.82 -0.56 5.27
CA CYS A 91 -0.58 0.10 5.74
C CYS A 91 -0.79 1.61 5.94
N LEU A 92 -1.48 2.29 5.02
CA LEU A 92 -1.81 3.71 5.13
C LEU A 92 -2.79 3.97 6.28
N ALA A 93 -3.81 3.11 6.43
CA ALA A 93 -4.76 3.17 7.54
C ALA A 93 -4.06 2.98 8.89
N MET A 94 -3.10 2.06 8.98
CA MET A 94 -2.23 1.89 10.16
C MET A 94 -1.49 3.18 10.46
N ALA A 95 -0.78 3.75 9.47
CA ALA A 95 -0.04 4.99 9.66
C ALA A 95 -0.93 6.14 10.15
N ASN A 96 -2.16 6.23 9.65
CA ASN A 96 -3.16 7.20 10.12
C ASN A 96 -3.59 6.93 11.57
N ALA A 97 -3.91 5.68 11.91
CA ALA A 97 -4.40 5.31 13.24
C ALA A 97 -3.36 5.52 14.36
N VAL A 98 -2.07 5.34 14.06
CA VAL A 98 -0.98 5.49 15.05
C VAL A 98 -0.14 6.76 14.90
N GLY A 99 -0.48 7.64 13.95
CA GLY A 99 0.19 8.94 13.77
C GLY A 99 1.62 8.84 13.24
N ILE A 100 1.91 7.87 12.35
CA ILE A 100 3.24 7.70 11.74
C ILE A 100 3.38 8.57 10.49
N ASP A 101 4.50 9.28 10.34
CA ASP A 101 4.94 9.75 9.02
C ASP A 101 5.54 8.58 8.25
N LEU A 102 4.72 7.95 7.40
CA LEU A 102 5.12 6.76 6.68
C LEU A 102 6.21 7.03 5.65
N ALA A 103 6.27 8.24 5.07
CA ALA A 103 7.26 8.56 4.06
C ALA A 103 8.65 8.64 4.69
N ASP A 104 8.75 9.31 5.84
CA ASP A 104 9.99 9.41 6.59
C ASP A 104 10.40 8.06 7.21
N ALA A 105 9.45 7.29 7.74
CA ALA A 105 9.72 5.94 8.25
C ALA A 105 10.30 5.00 7.17
N VAL A 106 9.76 5.06 5.94
CA VAL A 106 10.28 4.29 4.80
C VAL A 106 11.70 4.74 4.43
N ARG A 107 11.96 6.05 4.34
CA ARG A 107 13.31 6.59 4.05
C ARG A 107 14.33 6.15 5.08
N GLU A 108 14.01 6.28 6.36
CA GLU A 108 14.86 5.83 7.46
C GLU A 108 15.15 4.32 7.36
N LYS A 109 14.09 3.52 7.14
CA LYS A 109 14.22 2.07 7.06
C LYS A 109 15.05 1.61 5.87
N ILE A 110 14.92 2.26 4.71
CA ILE A 110 15.78 1.99 3.55
C ILE A 110 17.23 2.34 3.84
N GLY A 111 17.51 3.47 4.51
CA GLY A 111 18.87 3.82 4.94
C GLY A 111 19.48 2.79 5.89
N LEU A 112 18.70 2.26 6.83
CA LEU A 112 19.10 1.16 7.71
C LEU A 112 19.36 -0.14 6.93
N ASN A 113 18.48 -0.48 5.99
CA ASN A 113 18.62 -1.68 5.16
C ASN A 113 19.85 -1.59 4.25
N ALA A 114 20.16 -0.43 3.68
CA ALA A 114 21.36 -0.24 2.86
C ALA A 114 22.66 -0.45 3.66
N ARG A 115 22.68 -0.05 4.94
CA ARG A 115 23.80 -0.35 5.86
C ARG A 115 23.89 -1.84 6.19
N LYS A 116 22.74 -2.50 6.38
CA LYS A 116 22.67 -3.94 6.68
C LYS A 116 23.03 -4.82 5.48
N TYR A 117 22.70 -4.37 4.26
CA TYR A 117 22.93 -5.08 3.01
C TYR A 117 23.69 -4.20 1.99
N PRO A 118 25.01 -3.99 2.16
CA PRO A 118 25.80 -3.14 1.28
C PRO A 118 25.81 -3.62 -0.18
N ALA A 119 25.65 -2.69 -1.13
CA ALA A 119 25.50 -3.02 -2.55
C ALA A 119 26.73 -3.73 -3.15
N ASP A 120 27.94 -3.37 -2.73
CA ASP A 120 29.19 -4.02 -3.10
C ASP A 120 29.24 -5.50 -2.68
N ARG A 121 28.49 -5.87 -1.64
CA ARG A 121 28.43 -7.23 -1.10
C ARG A 121 27.19 -8.01 -1.52
N TYR A 122 26.09 -7.36 -1.88
CA TYR A 122 24.81 -8.04 -2.17
C TYR A 122 24.32 -7.87 -3.62
N ARG A 123 25.10 -7.22 -4.50
CA ARG A 123 24.73 -7.13 -5.93
C ARG A 123 24.58 -8.54 -6.54
N GLY A 124 23.38 -8.85 -7.02
CA GLY A 124 23.04 -10.13 -7.66
C GLY A 124 22.91 -11.33 -6.71
N ARG A 125 22.92 -11.11 -5.38
CA ARG A 125 22.82 -12.20 -4.40
C ARG A 125 22.17 -11.76 -3.09
N TYR A 126 21.32 -12.61 -2.52
CA TYR A 126 20.57 -12.31 -1.29
C TYR A 126 21.21 -12.88 -0.03
N ARG A 127 22.32 -13.63 -0.15
CA ARG A 127 23.13 -14.13 0.98
C ARG A 127 24.63 -14.03 0.70
N ILE A 128 25.42 -13.98 1.76
CA ILE A 128 26.89 -14.05 1.72
C ILE A 128 27.31 -15.41 2.26
N GLY A 129 28.05 -16.18 1.46
CA GLY A 129 28.38 -17.56 1.79
C GLY A 129 27.32 -18.53 1.24
N GLY A 130 27.71 -19.23 0.19
CA GLY A 130 27.00 -20.31 -0.48
C GLY A 130 28.04 -21.10 -1.25
#